data_AF-A0A962RUS6-F1
#
_entry.id   AF-A0A962RUS6-F1
#
_cell.length_a   1.000
_cell.length_b   1.000
_cell.length_c   1.000
_cell.angle_alpha   90.00
_cell.angle_beta   90.00
_cell.angle_gamma   90.00
#
_symmetry.space_group_name_H-M   'P 1'
#
loop_
_entity.id
_entity.type
_entity.pdbx_description
1 polymer ?
#
loop_
_entity_poly.entity_id
_entity_poly.type
_entity_poly.pdbx_seq_one_letter_code
_entity_poly.pdbx_strand_id
1 'polypeptide(L)' 'MFEADNATVEALLQQDDAFRRLYEKHASLNARVDHVTAGDEPMEDLQLENLKKEKLLLADRMQDMIREYRGHH' A
#
# COMPACT_ATOMS: atom_id res chain seq x y z
N MET A 1 -3.97 -16.59 4.63
CA MET A 1 -2.85 -16.46 3.66
C MET A 1 -1.94 -15.25 3.91
N PHE A 2 -2.41 -14.18 4.58
CA PHE A 2 -1.61 -13.00 4.97
C PHE A 2 -0.97 -13.07 6.37
N GLU A 3 -1.31 -14.08 7.19
CA GLU A 3 -0.76 -14.18 8.56
C GLU A 3 0.77 -14.38 8.59
N ALA A 4 1.36 -14.93 7.52
CA ALA A 4 2.82 -15.07 7.38
C ALA A 4 3.50 -13.80 6.85
N ASP A 5 2.75 -12.86 6.27
CA ASP A 5 3.29 -11.61 5.74
C ASP A 5 3.45 -10.57 6.85
N ASN A 6 2.63 -10.61 7.90
CA ASN A 6 2.61 -9.55 8.91
C ASN A 6 3.96 -9.41 9.63
N ALA A 7 4.60 -10.52 10.00
CA ALA A 7 5.92 -10.48 10.65
C ALA A 7 7.02 -9.95 9.71
N THR A 8 6.99 -10.32 8.43
CA THR A 8 7.94 -9.82 7.42
C THR A 8 7.70 -8.35 7.12
N VAL A 9 6.44 -7.93 7.05
CA VAL A 9 6.02 -6.55 6.88
C VAL A 9 6.48 -5.71 8.08
N GLU A 10 6.31 -6.18 9.31
CA GLU A 10 6.82 -5.49 10.50
C GLU A 10 8.34 -5.37 10.49
N ALA A 11 9.07 -6.44 10.13
CA ALA A 11 10.52 -6.38 9.98
C ALA A 11 10.96 -5.38 8.91
N LEU A 12 10.32 -5.40 7.73
CA LEU A 12 10.56 -4.43 6.66
C LEU A 12 10.21 -3.00 7.06
N LEU A 13 9.13 -2.79 7.82
CA LEU A 13 8.77 -1.47 8.35
C LEU A 13 9.82 -0.91 9.30
N GLN A 14 10.52 -1.77 10.05
CA GLN A 14 11.56 -1.36 10.99
C GLN A 14 12.94 -1.22 10.33
N GLN A 15 13.26 -2.08 9.36
CA GLN A 15 14.58 -2.12 8.73
C GLN A 15 14.67 -1.30 7.44
N ASP A 16 13.55 -1.07 6.76
CA ASP A 16 13.50 -0.48 5.43
C ASP A 16 12.60 0.78 5.41
N ASP A 17 13.25 1.95 5.48
CA ASP A 17 12.57 3.25 5.40
C ASP A 17 11.80 3.45 4.09
N ALA A 18 12.22 2.80 2.99
CA ALA A 18 11.51 2.89 1.73
C ALA A 18 10.18 2.11 1.79
N PHE A 19 10.19 0.92 2.40
CA PHE A 19 8.97 0.15 2.66
C PHE A 19 8.00 0.93 3.55
N ARG A 20 8.52 1.54 4.63
CA ARG A 20 7.72 2.38 5.52
C ARG A 20 7.03 3.53 4.80
N ARG A 21 7.75 4.28 3.97
CA ARG A 21 7.16 5.36 3.18
C ARG A 21 6.11 4.86 2.19
N LEU A 22 6.32 3.70 1.57
CA LEU A 22 5.33 3.08 0.67
C LEU A 22 4.06 2.69 1.42
N TYR A 23 4.20 2.10 2.61
CA TYR A 23 3.09 1.70 3.46
C TYR A 23 2.27 2.90 3.92
N GLU A 24 2.92 3.95 4.42
CA GLU A 24 2.26 5.20 4.81
C GLU A 24 1.54 5.85 3.63
N LYS A 25 2.17 5.86 2.45
CA LYS A 25 1.57 6.38 1.23
C LYS A 25 0.34 5.57 0.81
N HIS A 26 0.41 4.24 0.90
CA HIS A 26 -0.71 3.35 0.61
C HIS A 26 -1.87 3.56 1.59
N ALA A 27 -1.59 3.69 2.89
CA ALA A 27 -2.60 3.96 3.90
C ALA A 27 -3.31 5.30 3.66
N SER A 28 -2.55 6.35 3.33
CA SER A 28 -3.10 7.67 2.99
C SER A 28 -3.95 7.64 1.72
N LEU A 29 -3.49 6.95 0.67
CA LEU A 29 -4.27 6.73 -0.56
C LEU A 29 -5.56 5.97 -0.27
N ASN A 30 -5.50 4.92 0.55
CA ASN A 30 -6.67 4.12 0.89
C ASN A 30 -7.69 4.93 1.69
N ALA A 31 -7.24 5.73 2.66
CA ALA A 31 -8.11 6.65 3.40
C ALA A 31 -8.79 7.63 2.43
N ARG A 32 -8.03 8.22 1.50
CA ARG A 32 -8.59 9.14 0.51
C ARG A 32 -9.63 8.49 -0.40
N VAL A 33 -9.37 7.27 -0.87
CA VAL A 33 -10.36 6.48 -1.62
C VAL A 33 -11.60 6.23 -0.77
N ASP A 34 -11.44 5.94 0.51
CA ASP A 34 -12.55 5.69 1.44
C ASP A 34 -13.42 6.93 1.63
N HIS A 35 -12.84 8.09 1.90
CA HIS A 35 -13.55 9.38 1.99
C HIS A 35 -14.35 9.69 0.72
N VAL A 36 -13.73 9.50 -0.45
CA VAL A 36 -14.37 9.72 -1.74
C VAL A 36 -15.52 8.72 -1.97
N THR A 37 -15.30 7.45 -1.62
CA THR A 37 -16.32 6.39 -1.79
C THR A 37 -17.47 6.56 -0.79
N ALA A 38 -17.19 7.09 0.39
CA ALA A 38 -18.18 7.45 1.40
C ALA A 38 -19.04 8.66 0.99
N GLY A 39 -18.66 9.37 -0.08
CA GLY A 39 -19.35 10.58 -0.55
C GLY A 39 -18.98 11.84 0.24
N ASP A 40 -17.88 11.79 1.01
CA ASP A 40 -17.37 12.90 1.82
C ASP A 40 -16.67 13.95 0.93
N GLU A 41 -16.11 13.52 -0.21
CA GLU A 41 -15.50 14.38 -1.22
C GLU A 41 -16.10 14.12 -2.62
N PRO A 42 -16.57 15.16 -3.35
CA PRO A 42 -16.89 15.03 -4.76
C PRO A 42 -15.59 14.91 -5.56
N MET A 43 -15.25 13.70 -5.99
CA MET A 43 -14.07 13.43 -6.79
C MET A 43 -14.45 13.03 -8.22
N GLU A 44 -13.68 13.48 -9.20
CA GLU A 44 -13.85 13.06 -10.60
C GLU A 44 -13.50 11.56 -10.76
N ASP A 45 -14.30 10.84 -11.56
CA ASP A 45 -14.08 9.41 -11.87
C ASP A 45 -12.64 9.11 -12.31
N LEU A 46 -12.04 10.01 -13.09
CA LEU A 46 -10.66 9.89 -13.55
C LEU A 46 -9.65 9.88 -12.39
N GLN A 47 -9.89 10.67 -11.33
CA GLN A 47 -9.03 10.67 -10.16
C GLN A 47 -9.25 9.41 -9.31
N LEU A 48 -10.48 8.92 -9.20
CA LEU A 48 -10.76 7.64 -8.52
C LEU A 48 -10.06 6.47 -9.22
N GLU A 49 -10.09 6.44 -10.56
CA GLU A 49 -9.34 5.46 -11.35
C GLU A 49 -7.83 5.55 -11.12
N ASN A 50 -7.28 6.77 -11.06
CA ASN A 50 -5.86 6.97 -10.75
C ASN A 50 -5.52 6.50 -9.33
N LEU A 51 -6.34 6.81 -8.32
CA LEU A 51 -6.12 6.33 -6.95
C LEU A 51 -6.15 4.80 -6.87
N LYS A 52 -7.07 4.14 -7.60
CA LYS A 52 -7.13 2.67 -7.68
C LYS A 52 -5.86 2.10 -8.32
N LYS A 53 -5.36 2.71 -9.40
CA LYS A 53 -4.10 2.31 -10.04
C LYS A 53 -2.89 2.52 -9.12
N GLU A 54 -2.80 3.65 -8.44
CA GLU A 54 -1.73 3.91 -7.49
C GLU A 54 -1.77 2.94 -6.31
N LYS A 55 -2.95 2.66 -5.76
CA LYS A 55 -3.13 1.64 -4.72
C LYS A 55 -2.64 0.27 -5.19
N LEU A 56 -2.99 -0.13 -6.42
CA LEU A 56 -2.54 -1.39 -7.02
C LEU A 56 -1.01 -1.42 -7.16
N LEU A 57 -0.41 -0.35 -7.69
CA LEU A 57 1.05 -0.24 -7.86
C LEU A 57 1.80 -0.29 -6.53
N LEU A 58 1.28 0.38 -5.49
CA LEU A 58 1.87 0.35 -4.15
C LEU A 58 1.75 -1.04 -3.54
N ALA A 59 0.61 -1.71 -3.68
CA ALA A 59 0.42 -3.08 -3.23
C ALA A 59 1.37 -4.05 -3.93
N ASP A 60 1.50 -3.94 -5.25
CA ASP A 60 2.41 -4.75 -6.06
C ASP A 60 3.87 -4.54 -5.64
N ARG A 61 4.27 -3.28 -5.44
CA ARG A 61 5.62 -2.94 -4.98
C ARG A 61 5.91 -3.44 -3.56
N MET A 62 4.94 -3.35 -2.65
CA MET A 62 5.07 -3.94 -1.31
C MET A 62 5.19 -5.46 -1.39
N GLN A 63 4.42 -6.12 -2.25
CA GLN A 63 4.53 -7.57 -2.46
C GLN A 63 5.91 -7.96 -3.02
N ASP A 64 6.44 -7.18 -3.95
CA ASP A 64 7.76 -7.44 -4.55
C ASP A 64 8.87 -7.34 -3.50
N MET A 65 8.84 -6.30 -2.65
CA MET A 65 9.77 -6.14 -1.53
C MET A 65 9.66 -7.28 -0.51
N ILE A 66 8.44 -7.72 -0.18
CA ILE A 66 8.24 -8.85 0.74
C ILE A 66 8.76 -10.16 0.13
N ARG A 67 8.57 -10.37 -1.17
CA ARG A 67 9.10 -11.53 -1.89
C ARG A 67 10.61 -11.52 -1.94
N GLU A 68 11.21 -10.37 -2.22
CA GLU A 68 12.67 -10.20 -2.25
C GLU A 68 13.26 -10.47 -0.86
N TYR A 69 12.66 -9.91 0.19
CA TYR A 69 13.10 -10.15 1.57
C TYR A 69 12.98 -11.62 1.98
N ARG A 70 11.89 -12.31 1.59
CA ARG A 70 11.72 -13.75 1.83
C ARG A 70 12.61 -14.64 0.97
N GLY A 71 13.04 -14.17 -0.20
CA GLY A 71 13.94 -14.92 -1.08
C GLY A 71 15.42 -14.82 -0.68
N HIS A 72 15.78 -13.76 0.04
CA HIS A 72 17.16 -13.50 0.48
C HIS A 72 17.47 -14.04 1.89
N HIS A 73 16.47 -14.43 2.67
CA HIS A 73 16.59 -14.91 4.06
C HIS A 73 16.12 -16.36 4.17
#